data_AF-A0AAN9DAC8-F1
#
_entry.id   AF-A0AAN9DAC8-F1
#
_cell.length_a   1.000
_cell.length_b   1.000
_cell.length_c   1.000
_cell.angle_alpha   90.00
_cell.angle_beta   90.00
_cell.angle_gamma   90.00
#
_symmetry.space_group_name_H-M   'P 1'
#
loop_
_entity.id
_entity.type
_entity.pdbx_description
1 polymer ?
#
loop_
_entity_poly.entity_id
_entity_poly.type
_entity_poly.pdbx_seq_one_letter_code
_entity_poly.pdbx_strand_id
1 'polypeptide(L)'
;MSSTQTQSADSDPPKFHRLFKFHDPEVVAVLAILLGLFQLLLTLPTYSASIDMKYMFVCPLCIGSVSVIAGSFGMASERTPRKALLNICLISGIAGLVGTLIGLVLYSYAASTSLDLPPCSHDHGCPEEVFQGFYKAISGQLLFYDIAALVLHCFLTISAFKGLRNH
;
A
#
# COMPACT_ATOMS: atom_id res chain seq x y z
N MET A 1 -30.42 11.34 -53.34
CA MET A 1 -30.74 12.14 -52.14
C MET A 1 -30.67 11.23 -50.92
N SER A 2 -29.89 11.69 -49.93
CA SER A 2 -29.79 11.29 -48.51
C SER A 2 -29.16 9.95 -48.07
N SER A 3 -28.04 10.13 -47.37
CA SER A 3 -27.35 9.32 -46.35
C SER A 3 -28.26 8.97 -45.14
N THR A 4 -27.96 8.08 -44.16
CA THR A 4 -26.75 7.95 -43.32
C THR A 4 -26.83 6.69 -42.41
N GLN A 5 -25.67 6.21 -41.95
CA GLN A 5 -25.30 5.19 -40.94
C GLN A 5 -26.26 4.86 -39.77
N THR A 6 -26.15 3.61 -39.28
CA THR A 6 -26.08 3.18 -37.85
C THR A 6 -26.00 1.63 -37.84
N GLN A 7 -25.30 0.89 -36.99
CA GLN A 7 -24.37 1.12 -35.88
C GLN A 7 -23.73 -0.26 -35.57
N SER A 8 -22.52 -0.25 -35.04
CA SER A 8 -21.72 -1.41 -34.62
C SER A 8 -22.44 -2.32 -33.60
N ALA A 9 -22.55 -3.62 -33.91
CA ALA A 9 -22.79 -4.66 -32.91
C ALA A 9 -21.46 -5.30 -32.54
N ASP A 10 -20.84 -4.71 -31.51
CA ASP A 10 -20.34 -5.43 -30.34
C ASP A 10 -19.76 -6.83 -30.59
N SER A 11 -18.54 -6.86 -31.09
CA SER A 11 -17.60 -7.94 -30.81
C SER A 11 -16.46 -7.33 -30.00
N ASP A 12 -16.76 -6.90 -28.77
CA ASP A 12 -15.74 -6.75 -27.73
C ASP A 12 -14.85 -8.02 -27.77
N PRO A 13 -13.54 -7.93 -28.01
CA PRO A 13 -12.69 -9.08 -27.82
C PRO A 13 -12.65 -9.37 -26.31
N PRO A 14 -13.13 -10.53 -25.84
CA PRO A 14 -12.98 -10.89 -24.46
C PRO A 14 -11.54 -11.36 -24.23
N LYS A 15 -11.04 -11.05 -23.04
CA LYS A 15 -9.80 -11.55 -22.42
C LYS A 15 -8.52 -10.84 -22.83
N PHE A 16 -8.03 -10.00 -21.91
CA PHE A 16 -6.94 -10.41 -21.00
C PHE A 16 -6.02 -11.50 -21.55
N HIS A 17 -5.37 -11.24 -22.67
CA HIS A 17 -4.26 -12.06 -23.10
C HIS A 17 -3.11 -11.20 -23.55
N ARG A 18 -2.11 -11.21 -22.67
CA ARG A 18 -0.70 -10.92 -22.93
C ARG A 18 -0.36 -9.46 -23.04
N LEU A 19 0.35 -9.00 -22.01
CA LEU A 19 1.61 -8.30 -22.26
C LEU A 19 2.76 -8.68 -21.32
N PHE A 20 2.54 -9.43 -20.23
CA PHE A 20 3.58 -10.13 -19.48
C PHE A 20 3.04 -11.44 -18.89
N LYS A 21 3.75 -12.57 -19.09
CA LYS A 21 3.38 -13.91 -18.57
C LYS A 21 3.47 -14.02 -17.03
N PHE A 22 3.82 -12.95 -16.31
CA PHE A 22 4.20 -13.01 -14.90
C PHE A 22 3.42 -12.07 -13.95
N HIS A 23 2.54 -11.18 -14.45
CA HIS A 23 1.93 -10.15 -13.60
C HIS A 23 0.51 -9.80 -14.04
N ASP A 24 -0.46 -10.08 -13.18
CA ASP A 24 -1.87 -9.74 -13.37
C ASP A 24 -2.18 -8.44 -12.60
N PRO A 25 -2.45 -7.32 -13.30
CA PRO A 25 -2.63 -6.01 -12.65
C PRO A 25 -3.84 -5.99 -11.70
N GLU A 26 -4.86 -6.81 -11.95
CA GLU A 26 -6.02 -6.94 -11.05
C GLU A 26 -5.59 -7.57 -9.71
N VAL A 27 -4.81 -8.65 -9.76
CA VAL A 27 -4.30 -9.30 -8.55
C VAL A 27 -3.44 -8.33 -7.74
N VAL A 28 -2.63 -7.52 -8.42
CA VAL A 28 -1.71 -6.57 -7.78
C VAL A 28 -2.46 -5.41 -7.14
N ALA A 29 -3.51 -4.92 -7.80
CA ALA A 29 -4.43 -3.95 -7.22
C ALA A 29 -5.12 -4.51 -5.97
N VAL A 30 -5.62 -5.75 -6.01
CA VAL A 30 -6.24 -6.42 -4.86
C VAL A 30 -5.24 -6.62 -3.72
N LEU A 31 -4.02 -7.06 -4.01
CA LEU A 31 -2.96 -7.22 -3.01
C LEU A 31 -2.61 -5.87 -2.37
N ALA A 32 -2.55 -4.78 -3.14
CA ALA A 32 -2.30 -3.45 -2.61
C ALA A 32 -3.42 -2.98 -1.67
N ILE A 33 -4.69 -3.26 -2.01
CA ILE A 33 -5.83 -2.96 -1.15
C ILE A 33 -5.75 -3.75 0.16
N LEU A 34 -5.56 -5.08 0.07
CA LEU A 34 -5.50 -5.94 1.25
C LEU A 34 -4.32 -5.56 2.16
N LEU A 35 -3.14 -5.33 1.58
CA LEU A 35 -1.97 -4.91 2.33
C LEU A 35 -2.18 -3.56 3.02
N GLY A 36 -2.79 -2.59 2.31
CA GLY A 36 -3.14 -1.30 2.88
C GLY A 36 -4.12 -1.43 4.06
N LEU A 37 -5.15 -2.28 3.93
CA LEU A 37 -6.08 -2.57 5.03
C LEU A 37 -5.38 -3.23 6.23
N PHE A 38 -4.43 -4.14 5.98
CA PHE A 38 -3.64 -4.73 7.07
C PHE A 38 -2.76 -3.70 7.78
N GLN A 39 -2.15 -2.75 7.06
CA GLN A 39 -1.41 -1.63 7.67
C GLN A 39 -2.32 -0.71 8.49
N LEU A 40 -3.54 -0.45 8.03
CA LEU A 40 -4.54 0.29 8.81
C LEU A 40 -4.95 -0.48 10.08
N LEU A 41 -5.11 -1.79 9.99
CA LEU A 41 -5.41 -2.63 11.16
C LEU A 41 -4.25 -2.60 12.18
N LEU A 42 -3.01 -2.67 11.71
CA LEU A 42 -1.81 -2.57 12.56
C LEU A 42 -1.62 -1.18 13.16
N THR A 43 -2.29 -0.15 12.67
CA THR A 43 -2.28 1.17 13.28
C THR A 43 -2.87 1.15 14.70
N LEU A 44 -3.91 0.35 14.94
CA LEU A 44 -4.56 0.21 16.26
C LEU A 44 -3.60 -0.31 17.36
N PRO A 45 -2.94 -1.47 17.21
CA PRO A 45 -2.02 -1.97 18.23
C PRO A 45 -0.78 -1.07 18.37
N THR A 46 -0.35 -0.40 17.30
CA THR A 46 0.75 0.56 17.36
C THR A 46 0.37 1.78 18.21
N TYR A 47 -0.87 2.29 18.04
CA TYR A 47 -1.40 3.39 18.83
C TYR A 47 -1.49 3.07 20.32
N SER A 48 -1.90 1.84 20.68
CA SER A 48 -1.99 1.43 22.08
C SER A 48 -0.62 1.16 22.71
N ALA A 49 0.39 0.75 21.93
CA ALA A 49 1.74 0.47 22.42
C ALA A 49 2.62 1.72 22.52
N SER A 50 2.41 2.75 21.69
CA SER A 50 3.30 3.91 21.64
C SER A 50 2.90 5.03 22.60
N ILE A 51 3.23 4.92 23.89
CA ILE A 51 3.10 6.05 24.82
C ILE A 51 4.19 7.11 24.54
N ASP A 52 5.40 6.70 24.15
CA ASP A 52 6.54 7.60 23.89
C ASP A 52 6.71 8.05 22.43
N MET A 53 6.37 7.19 21.45
CA MET A 53 6.52 7.48 20.02
C MET A 53 5.16 7.80 19.38
N LYS A 54 4.50 8.87 19.85
CA LYS A 54 3.16 9.30 19.40
C LYS A 54 2.99 9.47 17.89
N TYR A 55 4.06 9.49 17.10
CA TYR A 55 4.00 9.67 15.64
C TYR A 55 4.18 8.37 14.84
N MET A 56 4.53 7.25 15.49
CA MET A 56 4.80 6.00 14.81
C MET A 56 3.53 5.37 14.20
N PHE A 57 2.35 5.65 14.76
CA PHE A 57 1.06 5.20 14.21
C PHE A 57 0.61 6.00 12.97
N VAL A 58 1.14 7.22 12.76
CA VAL A 58 0.75 8.08 11.63
C VAL A 58 1.27 7.51 10.32
N CYS A 59 2.48 6.94 10.32
CA CYS A 59 3.09 6.33 9.14
C CYS A 59 2.25 5.17 8.55
N PRO A 60 1.90 4.11 9.31
CA PRO A 60 1.10 3.02 8.77
C PRO A 60 -0.32 3.47 8.39
N LEU A 61 -0.85 4.49 9.07
CA LEU A 61 -2.12 5.10 8.69
C LEU A 61 -2.04 5.75 7.30
N CYS A 62 -1.05 6.60 7.07
CA CYS A 62 -0.87 7.29 5.79
C CYS A 62 -0.54 6.29 4.66
N ILE A 63 0.43 5.40 4.87
CA ILE A 63 0.87 4.42 3.87
C ILE A 63 -0.27 3.44 3.54
N GLY A 64 -0.98 2.97 4.55
CA GLY A 64 -2.14 2.08 4.38
C GLY A 64 -3.25 2.76 3.57
N SER A 65 -3.58 4.00 3.91
CA SER A 65 -4.60 4.79 3.20
C SER A 65 -4.24 4.99 1.72
N VAL A 66 -3.01 5.43 1.44
CA VAL A 66 -2.53 5.64 0.07
C VAL A 66 -2.49 4.33 -0.72
N SER A 67 -2.14 3.22 -0.08
CA SER A 67 -2.12 1.89 -0.73
C SER A 67 -3.53 1.42 -1.12
N VAL A 68 -4.53 1.60 -0.25
CA VAL A 68 -5.93 1.29 -0.58
C VAL A 68 -6.42 2.17 -1.74
N ILE A 69 -6.11 3.46 -1.71
CA ILE A 69 -6.50 4.40 -2.77
C ILE A 69 -5.84 4.01 -4.10
N ALA A 70 -4.53 3.78 -4.11
CA ALA A 70 -3.77 3.42 -5.31
C ALA A 70 -4.26 2.09 -5.90
N GLY A 71 -4.48 1.07 -5.06
CA GLY A 71 -5.02 -0.21 -5.50
C GLY A 71 -6.45 -0.10 -6.04
N SER A 72 -7.31 0.71 -5.41
CA SER A 72 -8.68 0.94 -5.88
C SER A 72 -8.71 1.60 -7.25
N PHE A 73 -7.86 2.61 -7.47
CA PHE A 73 -7.73 3.25 -8.78
C PHE A 73 -7.09 2.33 -9.82
N GLY A 74 -6.12 1.51 -9.43
CA GLY A 74 -5.55 0.47 -10.29
C GLY A 74 -6.64 -0.48 -10.80
N MET A 75 -7.46 -1.03 -9.90
CA MET A 75 -8.57 -1.91 -10.24
C MET A 75 -9.63 -1.22 -11.12
N ALA A 76 -9.95 0.04 -10.82
CA ALA A 76 -10.89 0.82 -11.62
C ALA A 76 -10.35 1.12 -13.03
N SER A 77 -9.04 1.38 -13.16
CA SER A 77 -8.40 1.65 -14.44
C SER A 77 -8.36 0.44 -15.37
N GLU A 78 -8.28 -0.78 -14.82
CA GLU A 78 -8.38 -2.02 -15.59
C GLU A 78 -9.80 -2.23 -16.15
N ARG A 79 -10.83 -1.94 -15.35
CA ARG A 79 -12.24 -2.07 -15.80
C ARG A 79 -12.66 -0.99 -16.78
N THR A 80 -12.13 0.22 -16.63
CA THR A 80 -12.49 1.35 -17.49
C THR A 80 -11.28 2.26 -17.67
N PRO A 81 -10.44 2.03 -18.69
CA PRO A 81 -9.24 2.83 -18.89
C PRO A 81 -9.62 4.26 -19.30
N ARG A 82 -9.44 5.21 -18.38
CA ARG A 82 -9.58 6.65 -18.62
C ARG A 82 -8.26 7.33 -18.26
N LYS A 83 -7.79 8.26 -19.09
CA LYS A 83 -6.55 9.04 -18.83
C LYS A 83 -6.55 9.71 -17.46
N ALA A 84 -7.71 10.23 -17.02
CA ALA A 84 -7.85 10.83 -15.69
C ALA A 84 -7.61 9.83 -14.55
N LEU A 85 -8.14 8.61 -14.66
CA LEU A 85 -7.94 7.55 -13.65
C LEU A 85 -6.49 7.07 -13.62
N LEU A 86 -5.85 6.94 -14.78
CA LEU A 86 -4.44 6.56 -14.88
C LEU A 86 -3.52 7.64 -14.29
N ASN A 87 -3.80 8.92 -14.51
CA ASN A 87 -3.05 10.02 -13.89
C ASN A 87 -3.18 10.01 -12.37
N ILE A 88 -4.38 9.80 -11.83
CA ILE A 88 -4.59 9.71 -10.38
C ILE A 88 -3.88 8.47 -9.82
N CYS A 89 -3.98 7.32 -10.49
CA CYS A 89 -3.26 6.11 -10.12
C CYS A 89 -1.75 6.35 -10.08
N LEU A 90 -1.18 6.99 -11.09
CA LEU A 90 0.25 7.34 -11.15
C LEU A 90 0.66 8.27 -10.00
N ILE A 91 -0.10 9.34 -9.75
CA ILE A 91 0.19 10.28 -8.65
C ILE A 91 0.11 9.55 -7.30
N SER A 92 -0.92 8.72 -7.09
CA SER A 92 -1.09 7.96 -5.86
C SER A 92 0.01 6.90 -5.67
N GLY A 93 0.47 6.27 -6.75
CA GLY A 93 1.58 5.31 -6.73
C GLY A 93 2.91 5.97 -6.38
N ILE A 94 3.20 7.15 -6.96
CA ILE A 94 4.39 7.93 -6.61
C ILE A 94 4.33 8.40 -5.15
N ALA A 95 3.17 8.90 -4.70
CA ALA A 95 2.97 9.28 -3.30
C ALA A 95 3.17 8.07 -2.36
N GLY A 96 2.68 6.89 -2.76
CA GLY A 96 2.87 5.64 -2.04
C GLY A 96 4.35 5.20 -1.98
N LEU A 97 5.10 5.37 -3.08
CA LEU A 97 6.54 5.12 -3.10
C LEU A 97 7.31 6.02 -2.15
N VAL A 98 7.01 7.33 -2.15
CA VAL A 98 7.64 8.26 -1.22
C VAL A 98 7.28 7.91 0.22
N GLY A 99 6.01 7.59 0.48
CA GLY A 99 5.53 7.18 1.80
C GLY A 99 6.21 5.92 2.32
N THR A 100 6.31 4.87 1.49
CA THR A 100 6.98 3.61 1.85
C THR A 100 8.49 3.79 2.01
N LEU A 101 9.16 4.65 1.24
CA LEU A 101 10.58 4.95 1.49
C LEU A 101 10.82 5.62 2.85
N ILE A 102 9.94 6.55 3.25
CA ILE A 102 9.98 7.17 4.57
C ILE A 102 9.68 6.13 5.66
N GLY A 103 8.63 5.31 5.44
CA GLY A 103 8.26 4.20 6.31
C GLY A 103 9.43 3.25 6.57
N LEU A 104 10.13 2.85 5.50
CA LEU A 104 11.25 1.92 5.57
C LEU A 104 12.36 2.44 6.50
N VAL A 105 12.72 3.71 6.39
CA VAL A 105 13.73 4.34 7.26
C VAL A 105 13.26 4.36 8.71
N LEU A 106 12.02 4.77 8.95
CA LEU A 106 11.46 4.89 10.30
C LEU A 106 11.26 3.53 10.97
N TYR A 107 10.74 2.53 10.25
CA TYR A 107 10.55 1.18 10.77
C TYR A 107 11.88 0.45 10.95
N SER A 108 12.88 0.70 10.09
CA SER A 108 14.23 0.15 10.29
C SER A 108 14.87 0.72 11.54
N TYR A 109 14.73 2.04 11.75
CA TYR A 109 15.19 2.69 12.97
C TYR A 109 14.47 2.10 14.19
N ALA A 110 13.13 2.06 14.18
CA ALA A 110 12.31 1.51 15.25
C ALA A 110 12.62 0.04 15.60
N ALA A 111 12.90 -0.79 14.59
CA ALA A 111 13.27 -2.18 14.78
C ALA A 111 14.71 -2.37 15.30
N SER A 112 15.60 -1.41 15.01
CA SER A 112 17.00 -1.42 15.45
C SER A 112 17.19 -0.85 16.85
N THR A 113 16.34 0.10 17.26
CA THR A 113 16.37 0.67 18.60
C THR A 113 15.74 -0.29 19.58
N SER A 114 16.52 -0.74 20.56
CA SER A 114 15.99 -1.20 21.83
C SER A 114 15.28 0.00 22.46
N LEU A 115 13.96 -0.06 22.56
CA LEU A 115 13.19 0.97 23.24
C LEU A 115 13.65 0.91 24.70
N ASP A 116 14.38 1.92 25.17
CA ASP A 116 14.72 2.11 26.58
C ASP A 116 13.40 2.43 27.29
N LEU A 117 12.66 1.37 27.64
CA LEU A 117 11.44 1.53 28.41
C LEU A 117 11.81 2.17 29.74
N PRO A 118 11.02 3.13 30.24
CA PRO A 118 11.22 3.62 31.59
C PRO A 118 11.18 2.42 32.55
N PRO A 119 12.17 2.27 33.45
CA PRO A 119 12.24 1.11 34.34
C PRO A 119 10.96 1.06 35.16
N CYS A 120 10.23 -0.06 35.07
CA CYS A 120 8.97 -0.20 35.78
C CYS A 120 9.22 -0.11 37.30
N SER A 121 8.39 0.65 38.00
CA SER A 121 8.43 0.73 39.46
C SER A 121 8.20 -0.67 40.06
N HIS A 122 9.04 -1.03 41.03
CA HIS A 122 9.26 -2.36 41.59
C HIS A 122 8.03 -3.12 42.16
N ASP A 123 6.84 -2.53 42.14
CA ASP A 123 5.68 -3.00 42.93
C ASP A 123 4.69 -3.89 42.17
N HIS A 124 4.71 -3.90 40.83
CA HIS A 124 3.85 -4.75 40.03
C HIS A 124 4.67 -5.39 38.90
N GLY A 125 4.66 -6.72 38.83
CA GLY A 125 5.38 -7.52 37.84
C GLY A 125 5.13 -7.02 36.42
N CYS A 126 6.03 -6.19 35.94
CA CYS A 126 5.98 -5.58 34.63
C CYS A 126 6.62 -6.56 33.66
N PRO A 127 5.89 -7.16 32.70
CA PRO A 127 6.48 -8.08 31.75
C PRO A 127 7.18 -7.29 30.63
N GLU A 128 8.25 -6.57 30.99
CA GLU A 128 9.05 -5.72 30.11
C GLU A 128 9.55 -6.49 28.87
N GLU A 129 10.02 -7.72 29.09
CA GLU A 129 10.48 -8.63 28.02
C GLU A 129 9.36 -8.98 27.03
N VAL A 130 8.13 -9.15 27.52
CA VAL A 130 6.96 -9.47 26.68
C VAL A 130 6.56 -8.25 25.85
N PHE A 131 6.58 -7.06 26.46
CA PHE A 131 6.25 -5.82 25.75
C PHE A 131 7.30 -5.48 24.69
N GLN A 132 8.59 -5.62 25.02
CA GLN A 132 9.69 -5.39 24.08
C GLN A 132 9.63 -6.40 22.92
N GLY A 133 9.33 -7.68 23.21
CA GLY A 133 9.11 -8.71 22.20
C GLY A 133 7.93 -8.38 21.26
N PHE A 134 6.80 -7.94 21.83
CA PHE A 134 5.63 -7.54 21.06
C PHE A 134 5.91 -6.31 20.17
N TYR A 135 6.58 -5.29 20.71
CA TYR A 135 6.97 -4.11 19.96
C TYR A 135 7.88 -4.45 18.78
N LYS A 136 8.91 -5.27 19.02
CA LYS A 136 9.84 -5.71 17.97
C LYS A 136 9.14 -6.54 16.90
N ALA A 137 8.19 -7.40 17.29
CA ALA A 137 7.39 -8.19 16.35
C ALA A 137 6.50 -7.29 15.47
N ILE A 138 5.82 -6.30 16.05
CA ILE A 138 5.00 -5.35 15.30
C ILE A 138 5.86 -4.51 14.35
N SER A 139 6.97 -3.96 14.82
CA SER A 139 7.89 -3.17 14.00
C SER A 139 8.48 -3.98 12.84
N GLY A 140 8.84 -5.25 13.09
CA GLY A 140 9.28 -6.17 12.04
C GLY A 140 8.18 -6.49 11.02
N GLN A 141 6.94 -6.70 11.47
CA GLN A 141 5.80 -6.93 10.59
C GLN A 141 5.48 -5.70 9.72
N LEU A 142 5.52 -4.50 10.32
CA LEU A 142 5.35 -3.23 9.61
C LEU A 142 6.40 -3.06 8.53
N LEU A 143 7.67 -3.36 8.84
CA LEU A 143 8.77 -3.29 7.87
C LEU A 143 8.58 -4.29 6.71
N PHE A 144 8.15 -5.51 7.01
CA PHE A 144 7.86 -6.51 5.97
C PHE A 144 6.71 -6.06 5.04
N TYR A 145 5.62 -5.54 5.61
CA TYR A 145 4.50 -5.02 4.83
C TYR A 145 4.89 -3.76 4.05
N ASP A 146 5.75 -2.92 4.59
CA ASP A 146 6.22 -1.72 3.91
C ASP A 146 7.09 -2.05 2.68
N ILE A 147 7.97 -3.06 2.78
CA ILE A 147 8.71 -3.59 1.63
C ILE A 147 7.76 -4.15 0.57
N ALA A 148 6.75 -4.92 0.97
CA ALA A 148 5.75 -5.44 0.04
C ALA A 148 4.96 -4.30 -0.62
N ALA A 149 4.60 -3.27 0.14
CA ALA A 149 3.88 -2.09 -0.36
C ALA A 149 4.74 -1.34 -1.37
N LEU A 150 6.04 -1.17 -1.11
CA LEU A 150 6.98 -0.55 -2.05
C LEU A 150 7.00 -1.28 -3.39
N VAL A 151 7.08 -2.62 -3.37
CA VAL A 151 7.05 -3.45 -4.57
C VAL A 151 5.73 -3.29 -5.33
N LEU A 152 4.59 -3.32 -4.63
CA LEU A 152 3.28 -3.15 -5.24
C LEU A 152 3.09 -1.74 -5.85
N HIS A 153 3.53 -0.69 -5.14
CA HIS A 153 3.49 0.68 -5.66
C HIS A 153 4.39 0.86 -6.88
N CYS A 154 5.57 0.20 -6.94
CA CYS A 154 6.39 0.17 -8.16
C CYS A 154 5.59 -0.44 -9.32
N PHE A 155 4.96 -1.59 -9.11
CA PHE A 155 4.18 -2.27 -10.15
C PHE A 155 2.98 -1.44 -10.62
N LEU A 156 2.23 -0.84 -9.70
CA LEU A 156 1.10 0.04 -10.03
C LEU A 156 1.57 1.27 -10.81
N THR A 157 2.68 1.90 -10.39
CA THR A 157 3.24 3.08 -11.05
C THR A 157 3.72 2.74 -12.47
N ILE A 158 4.43 1.62 -12.65
CA ILE A 158 4.89 1.16 -13.97
C ILE A 158 3.70 0.85 -14.87
N SER A 159 2.67 0.20 -14.33
CA SER A 159 1.45 -0.15 -15.07
C SER A 159 0.69 1.10 -15.51
N ALA A 160 0.50 2.07 -14.60
CA ALA A 160 -0.15 3.35 -14.90
C ALA A 160 0.64 4.16 -15.93
N PHE A 161 1.97 4.22 -15.80
CA PHE A 161 2.84 4.92 -16.75
C PHE A 161 2.78 4.30 -18.15
N LYS A 162 2.83 2.96 -18.23
CA LYS A 162 2.69 2.24 -19.49
C LYS A 162 1.29 2.43 -20.10
N GLY A 163 0.25 2.43 -19.26
CA GLY A 163 -1.12 2.74 -19.65
C GLY A 163 -1.24 4.14 -20.26
N LEU A 164 -0.66 5.16 -19.63
CA LEU A 164 -0.63 6.54 -20.13
C LEU A 164 0.12 6.69 -21.45
N ARG A 165 1.27 6.01 -21.60
CA ARG A 165 2.07 6.09 -22.83
C ARG A 165 1.36 5.50 -24.04
N ASN A 166 0.49 4.52 -23.83
CA ASN A 166 -0.24 3.84 -24.89
C ASN A 166 -1.57 4.52 -25.25
N HIS A 167 -1.89 5.67 -24.63
CA HIS A 167 -3.20 6.33 -24.67
C HIS A 167 -3.16 7.70 -25.33
#